data_AF-A0A3A8LRC7-F1
#
_entry.id   AF-A0A3A8LRC7-F1
#
_cell.length_a   1.000
_cell.length_b   1.000
_cell.length_c   1.000
_cell.angle_alpha   90.00
_cell.angle_beta   90.00
_cell.angle_gamma   90.00
#
_symmetry.space_group_name_H-M   'P 1'
#
loop_
_entity.id
_entity.type
_entity.pdbx_description
1 polymer ?
#
loop_
_entity_poly.entity_id
_entity_poly.type
_entity_poly.pdbx_seq_one_letter_code
_entity_poly.pdbx_strand_id
1 'polypeptide(L)' 'NRVIRSIAEQRKYDLIVQEAVYVNPRIDITDEVLKALNSQSAK' A
#
# COMPACT_ATOMS: atom_id res chain seq x y z
N ASN A 1 -4.56 0.03 8.94
CA ASN A 1 -3.60 1.14 8.71
C ASN A 1 -2.13 0.79 8.94
N ARG A 2 -1.78 -0.11 9.87
CA ARG A 2 -0.36 -0.48 10.13
C ARG A 2 0.39 -1.00 8.89
N VAL A 3 -0.25 -1.88 8.11
CA VAL A 3 0.32 -2.45 6.88
C VAL A 3 0.62 -1.38 5.84
N ILE A 4 -0.34 -0.50 5.56
CA ILE A 4 -0.18 0.62 4.63
C ILE A 4 0.99 1.51 5.05
N ARG A 5 1.08 1.83 6.35
CA ARG A 5 2.19 2.64 6.88
C ARG A 5 3.55 1.96 6.69
N SER A 6 3.65 0.67 6.99
CA SER A 6 4.89 -0.09 6.80
C SER A 6 5.35 -0.11 5.34
N ILE A 7 4.41 -0.26 4.40
CA ILE A 7 4.71 -0.24 2.96
C ILE A 7 5.13 1.17 2.52
N ALA A 8 4.42 2.20 2.98
CA ALA A 8 4.76 3.59 2.69
C ALA A 8 6.17 3.94 3.20
N GLU A 9 6.55 3.53 4.41
CA GLU A 9 7.89 3.74 4.96
C GLU A 9 8.97 3.01 4.15
N GLN A 10 8.73 1.76 3.75
CA GLN A 10 9.66 0.98 2.92
C GLN A 10 9.88 1.60 1.54
N ARG A 11 8.80 2.12 0.93
CA ARG A 11 8.83 2.78 -0.38
C ARG A 11 9.18 4.27 -0.31
N LYS A 12 9.37 4.81 0.90
CA LYS A 12 9.67 6.23 1.17
C LYS A 12 8.60 7.17 0.60
N TYR A 13 7.35 6.84 0.87
CA TYR A 13 6.21 7.68 0.54
C TYR A 13 5.78 8.53 1.72
N ASP A 14 5.60 9.81 1.46
CA ASP A 14 5.14 10.78 2.46
C ASP A 14 3.62 10.97 2.45
N LEU A 15 2.95 10.62 1.35
CA LEU A 15 1.50 10.76 1.18
C LEU A 15 0.90 9.55 0.47
N ILE A 16 -0.21 9.04 1.01
CA ILE A 16 -1.06 8.03 0.37
C ILE A 16 -2.40 8.68 0.03
N VAL A 17 -2.80 8.57 -1.24
CA VAL A 17 -4.04 9.14 -1.76
C VAL A 17 -5.05 8.01 -2.00
N GLN A 18 -6.31 8.28 -1.69
CA GLN A 18 -7.45 7.40 -2.01
C GLN A 18 -8.38 8.12 -2.99
N GLU A 19 -9.25 7.37 -3.66
CA GLU A 19 -10.26 7.93 -4.58
C GLU A 19 -9.67 8.70 -5.78
N ALA A 20 -8.44 8.35 -6.20
CA ALA A 20 -7.83 8.93 -7.38
C ALA A 20 -8.48 8.41 -8.67
N VAL A 21 -8.77 9.31 -9.61
CA VAL A 21 -9.32 8.96 -10.93
C VAL A 21 -8.27 8.28 -11.82
N TYR A 22 -7.00 8.58 -11.60
CA TYR A 22 -5.87 7.97 -12.31
C TYR A 22 -4.68 7.80 -11.36
N VAL A 23 -3.99 6.66 -11.48
CA VAL A 23 -2.77 6.34 -10.73
C VAL A 23 -1.74 5.77 -11.70
N ASN A 24 -0.49 6.22 -11.60
CA ASN A 24 0.60 5.63 -12.34
C ASN A 24 0.95 4.25 -11.73
N PRO A 25 0.93 3.14 -12.48
CA PRO A 25 1.18 1.80 -11.94
C PRO A 25 2.54 1.64 -11.23
N ARG A 26 3.53 2.49 -11.54
CA ARG A 26 4.85 2.45 -10.87
C ARG A 26 4.80 2.87 -9.40
N ILE A 27 3.83 3.71 -9.03
CA ILE A 27 3.68 4.22 -7.65
C ILE A 27 2.53 3.57 -6.89
N ASP A 28 1.66 2.82 -7.58
CA ASP A 28 0.57 2.07 -6.96
C ASP A 28 1.10 1.00 -5.99
N ILE A 29 0.44 0.87 -4.84
CA ILE A 29 0.76 -0.09 -3.77
C ILE A 29 -0.41 -1.04 -3.45
N THR A 30 -1.50 -0.98 -4.21
CA THR A 30 -2.74 -1.71 -3.91
C THR A 30 -2.48 -3.21 -3.77
N ASP A 31 -1.78 -3.81 -4.74
CA ASP A 31 -1.45 -5.24 -4.73
C ASP A 31 -0.53 -5.63 -3.56
N GLU A 32 0.43 -4.76 -3.23
CA GLU A 32 1.37 -4.98 -2.13
C GLU A 32 0.64 -4.98 -0.78
N VAL A 33 -0.26 -4.02 -0.59
CA VAL A 33 -1.11 -3.92 0.60
C VAL A 33 -2.01 -5.14 0.72
N LEU A 34 -2.68 -5.56 -0.37
CA LEU A 34 -3.56 -6.74 -0.35
C LEU A 34 -2.81 -8.02 0.00
N LYS A 35 -1.63 -8.23 -0.58
CA LYS A 35 -0.78 -9.40 -0.28
C LYS A 35 -0.32 -9.40 1.18
N ALA A 36 0.10 -8.24 1.69
CA ALA A 36 0.53 -8.11 3.07
C ALA A 36 -0.62 -8.33 4.07
N LEU A 37 -1.82 -7.81 3.77
CA LEU A 37 -3.01 -8.04 4.59
C LEU A 37 -3.39 -9.53 4.63
N ASN A 38 -3.41 -10.20 3.48
CA ASN A 38 -3.73 -11.63 3.42
C ASN A 38 -2.69 -12.48 4.18
N SER A 39 -1.41 -12.09 4.10
CA SER A 39 -0.32 -12.75 4.83
C SER A 39 -0.39 -12.53 6.34
N GLN A 40 -0.89 -11.37 6.78
CA GLN A 40 -1.09 -11.08 8.20
C GLN A 40 -2.30 -11.82 8.77
N SER A 41 -3.37 -11.98 7.99
CA SER A 41 -4.59 -12.71 8.38
C SER A 41 -4.42 -14.23 8.40
N ALA A 42 -3.43 -14.77 7.67
CA ALA A 42 -3.10 -16.20 7.66
C ALA A 42 -2.22 -16.63 8.85
N LYS A 43 -1.80 -15.70 9.70
CA LYS A 43 -1.12 -15.94 10.98
C LYS A 43 -2.09 -15.79 12.13
#